data_AF-A0A645BBM3-F1
#
_entry.id   AF-A0A645BBM3-F1
#
_cell.length_a   1.000
_cell.length_b   1.000
_cell.length_c   1.000
_cell.angle_alpha   90.00
_cell.angle_beta   90.00
_cell.angle_gamma   90.00
#
_symmetry.space_group_name_H-M   'P 1'
#
loop_
_entity.id
_entity.type
_entity.pdbx_description
1 polymer ?
#
loop_
_entity_poly.entity_id
_entity_poly.type
_entity_poly.pdbx_seq_one_letter_code
_entity_poly.pdbx_strand_id
1 'polypeptide(L)'
;MDAAEEAQRGAMEVDERVGMVEEYLSKVLPENWSDMDIYARREYLSNTDSPVAPKGTVARKTVSNAEIWCECFGKNLSELKTTDSYAIAALMTQVPGWERSKTSQRLPLYGKQRLYQLSK
;
A
#
# COMPACT_ATOMS: atom_id res chain seq x y z
N MET A 1 -3.65 -2.15 44.73
CA MET A 1 -2.63 -1.09 44.73
C MET A 1 -1.32 -1.84 44.80
N ASP A 2 -0.62 -2.04 43.70
CA ASP A 2 0.04 -1.00 42.89
C ASP A 2 0.46 -1.68 41.56
N ALA A 3 -0.20 -1.43 40.42
CA ALA A 3 0.21 -0.45 39.41
C ALA A 3 1.69 -0.53 38.98
N ALA A 4 2.17 -1.67 38.48
CA ALA A 4 3.52 -1.79 37.90
C ALA A 4 3.64 -2.76 36.71
N GLU A 5 2.57 -2.96 35.92
CA GLU A 5 2.60 -3.76 34.69
C GLU A 5 2.40 -2.93 33.41
N GLU A 6 2.55 -1.61 33.49
CA GLU A 6 2.28 -0.68 32.37
C GLU A 6 3.55 0.01 31.84
N ALA A 7 4.64 -0.73 31.60
CA ALA A 7 5.83 -0.15 30.96
C ALA A 7 6.67 -1.12 30.11
N GLN A 8 6.12 -2.26 29.68
CA GLN A 8 6.78 -3.16 28.73
C GLN A 8 6.06 -3.17 27.38
N ARG A 9 6.43 -2.22 26.49
CA ARG A 9 6.42 -2.33 25.00
C ARG A 9 6.58 -0.93 24.37
N GLY A 10 7.57 -0.16 24.83
CA GLY A 10 7.87 1.17 24.29
C GLY A 10 8.90 1.18 23.16
N ALA A 11 9.37 0.01 22.71
CA ALA A 11 10.17 -0.13 21.51
C ALA A 11 9.32 -0.88 20.48
N MET A 12 8.31 -0.22 19.91
CA MET A 12 7.75 -0.69 18.66
C MET A 12 8.86 -0.52 17.63
N GLU A 13 9.54 -1.61 17.28
CA GLU A 13 10.15 -1.71 15.96
C GLU A 13 9.03 -1.42 14.97
N VAL A 14 8.92 -0.16 14.54
CA VAL A 14 8.12 0.19 13.38
C VAL A 14 8.72 -0.63 12.25
N ASP A 15 7.98 -1.67 11.83
CA ASP A 15 8.41 -2.57 10.76
C ASP A 15 8.84 -1.66 9.61
N GLU A 16 10.09 -1.78 9.15
CA GLU A 16 10.67 -0.92 8.11
C GLU A 16 9.79 -0.86 6.84
N ARG A 17 8.95 -1.87 6.66
CA ARG A 17 7.96 -1.98 5.59
C ARG A 17 6.83 -0.96 5.71
N VAL A 18 6.47 -0.49 6.92
CA VAL A 18 5.44 0.53 7.10
C VAL A 18 5.85 1.80 6.37
N GLY A 19 7.06 2.31 6.61
CA GLY A 19 7.55 3.52 5.95
C GLY A 19 7.62 3.40 4.42
N MET A 20 7.97 2.22 3.91
CA MET A 20 7.94 1.92 2.48
C MET A 20 6.52 1.98 1.91
N VAL A 21 5.54 1.40 2.60
CA VAL A 21 4.13 1.44 2.20
C VAL A 21 3.58 2.87 2.30
N GLU A 22 3.92 3.62 3.34
CA GLU A 22 3.53 5.02 3.50
C GLU A 22 4.03 5.89 2.34
N GLU A 23 5.29 5.77 1.96
CA GLU A 23 5.86 6.49 0.83
C GLU A 23 5.14 6.13 -0.48
N TYR A 24 4.90 4.84 -0.70
CA TYR A 24 4.14 4.35 -1.84
C TYR A 24 2.72 4.95 -1.87
N LEU A 25 2.01 5.03 -0.74
CA LEU A 25 0.64 5.58 -0.65
C LEU A 25 0.58 7.10 -0.78
N SER A 26 1.60 7.81 -0.29
CA SER A 26 1.74 9.26 -0.42
C SER A 26 2.05 9.69 -1.87
N LYS A 27 2.47 8.75 -2.72
CA LYS A 27 2.82 9.03 -4.10
C LYS A 27 1.60 9.46 -4.93
N VAL A 28 1.72 10.62 -5.57
CA VAL A 28 0.76 11.09 -6.58
C VAL A 28 0.89 10.27 -7.86
N LEU A 29 -0.25 9.87 -8.40
CA LEU A 29 -0.38 9.02 -9.57
C LEU A 29 -0.78 9.86 -10.80
N PRO A 30 -0.41 9.44 -12.00
CA PRO A 30 -0.87 10.08 -13.22
C PRO A 30 -2.35 9.74 -13.49
N GLU A 31 -3.04 10.55 -14.29
CA GLU A 31 -4.46 10.35 -14.61
C GLU A 31 -4.73 9.02 -15.34
N ASN A 32 -3.75 8.54 -16.11
CA ASN A 32 -3.83 7.28 -16.84
C ASN A 32 -3.42 6.05 -16.00
N TRP A 33 -3.22 6.19 -14.68
CA TRP A 33 -2.78 5.08 -13.81
C TRP A 33 -3.64 3.81 -13.93
N SER A 34 -4.96 3.98 -14.08
CA SER A 34 -5.89 2.86 -14.22
C SER A 34 -5.70 2.07 -15.54
N ASP A 35 -5.15 2.69 -16.57
CA ASP A 35 -4.87 2.09 -17.87
C ASP A 35 -3.47 1.44 -17.92
N MET A 36 -2.57 1.87 -17.03
CA MET A 36 -1.21 1.34 -16.94
C MET A 36 -1.18 -0.10 -16.43
N ASP A 37 -0.39 -0.94 -17.12
CA ASP A 37 -0.05 -2.30 -16.68
C ASP A 37 0.97 -2.29 -15.52
N ILE A 38 1.11 -3.42 -14.83
CA ILE A 38 2.02 -3.58 -13.68
C ILE A 38 3.45 -3.11 -13.98
N TYR A 39 3.98 -3.36 -15.18
CA TYR A 39 5.33 -2.95 -15.52
C TYR A 39 5.48 -1.43 -15.52
N ALA A 40 4.58 -0.73 -16.23
CA ALA A 40 4.58 0.72 -16.32
C ALA A 40 4.36 1.37 -14.94
N ARG A 41 3.50 0.78 -14.12
CA ARG A 41 3.26 1.24 -12.75
C ARG A 41 4.51 1.12 -11.87
N ARG A 42 5.22 -0.01 -11.94
CA ARG A 42 6.49 -0.21 -11.23
C ARG A 42 7.57 0.75 -11.72
N GLU A 43 7.67 0.94 -13.02
CA GLU A 43 8.64 1.88 -13.61
C GLU A 43 8.37 3.30 -13.10
N TYR A 44 7.11 3.73 -13.09
CA TYR A 44 6.71 5.03 -12.54
C TYR A 44 7.08 5.18 -11.05
N LEU A 45 6.87 4.14 -10.24
CA LEU A 45 7.16 4.17 -8.80
C LEU A 45 8.66 4.12 -8.50
N SER A 46 9.45 3.41 -9.30
CA SER A 46 10.92 3.36 -9.16
C SER A 46 11.62 4.59 -9.75
N ASN A 47 11.08 5.19 -10.80
CA ASN A 47 11.76 6.23 -11.59
C ASN A 47 10.96 7.53 -11.62
N THR A 48 10.75 8.08 -10.42
CA THR A 48 9.79 9.18 -10.22
C THR A 48 10.31 10.56 -10.63
N ASP A 49 11.61 10.68 -10.90
CA ASP A 49 12.27 11.90 -11.37
C ASP A 49 12.49 11.90 -12.90
N SER A 50 12.06 10.84 -13.59
CA SER A 50 12.25 10.74 -15.03
C SER A 50 11.49 11.87 -15.75
N PRO A 51 12.16 12.73 -16.53
CA PRO A 51 11.51 13.85 -17.23
C PRO A 51 10.54 13.39 -18.32
N VAL A 52 10.57 12.09 -18.67
CA VAL A 52 9.63 11.46 -19.61
C VAL A 52 8.48 10.72 -18.91
N ALA A 53 8.51 10.59 -17.58
CA ALA A 53 7.41 9.96 -16.84
C ALA A 53 6.16 10.84 -16.86
N PRO A 54 4.96 10.24 -16.92
CA PRO A 54 3.72 10.99 -16.87
C PRO A 54 3.60 11.75 -15.54
N LYS A 55 3.16 13.01 -15.56
CA LYS A 55 3.08 13.83 -14.34
C LYS A 55 2.06 13.26 -13.35
N GLY A 56 2.49 13.00 -12.12
CA GLY A 56 1.59 12.66 -11.02
C GLY A 56 0.73 13.85 -10.61
N THR A 57 -0.59 13.75 -10.80
CA THR A 57 -1.56 14.81 -10.50
C THR A 57 -2.68 14.34 -9.58
N VAL A 58 -2.87 13.02 -9.46
CA VAL A 58 -3.99 12.42 -8.74
C VAL A 58 -3.48 11.77 -7.46
N ALA A 59 -3.93 12.26 -6.30
CA ALA A 59 -3.65 11.60 -5.03
C ALA A 59 -4.31 10.20 -4.98
N ARG A 60 -3.59 9.20 -4.48
CA ARG A 60 -4.14 7.85 -4.35
C ARG A 60 -5.25 7.85 -3.30
N LYS A 61 -6.45 7.46 -3.72
CA LYS A 61 -7.64 7.39 -2.85
C LYS A 61 -7.95 5.97 -2.38
N THR A 62 -7.50 4.97 -3.14
CA THR A 62 -7.77 3.56 -2.89
C THR A 62 -6.55 2.71 -3.19
N VAL A 63 -6.40 1.63 -2.45
CA VAL A 63 -5.32 0.65 -2.64
C VAL A 63 -5.78 -0.73 -2.19
N SER A 64 -5.15 -1.79 -2.66
CA SER A 64 -5.36 -3.17 -2.22
C SER A 64 -4.09 -3.82 -1.70
N ASN A 65 -4.24 -4.92 -0.96
CA ASN A 65 -3.09 -5.74 -0.55
C ASN A 65 -2.26 -6.22 -1.75
N ALA A 66 -2.93 -6.60 -2.84
CA ALA A 66 -2.28 -7.08 -4.06
C ALA A 66 -1.46 -5.98 -4.76
N GLU A 67 -1.98 -4.75 -4.78
CA GLU A 67 -1.26 -3.56 -5.27
C GLU A 67 0.00 -3.31 -4.45
N ILE A 68 -0.11 -3.26 -3.12
CA ILE A 68 1.05 -3.09 -2.24
C ILE A 68 2.07 -4.23 -2.46
N TRP A 69 1.61 -5.48 -2.54
CA TRP A 69 2.50 -6.61 -2.79
C TRP A 69 3.24 -6.52 -4.12
N CYS A 70 2.52 -6.18 -5.18
CA CYS A 70 3.06 -6.24 -6.53
C CYS A 70 3.82 -4.97 -6.92
N GLU A 71 3.35 -3.81 -6.48
CA GLU A 71 3.87 -2.49 -6.88
C GLU A 71 4.85 -1.94 -5.84
N CYS A 72 4.55 -2.07 -4.53
CA CYS A 72 5.42 -1.59 -3.46
C CYS A 72 6.55 -2.58 -3.15
N PHE A 73 6.22 -3.87 -2.95
CA PHE A 73 7.23 -4.90 -2.66
C PHE A 73 7.85 -5.55 -3.92
N GLY A 74 7.33 -5.22 -5.11
CA GLY A 74 7.85 -5.75 -6.38
C GLY A 74 7.66 -7.27 -6.57
N LYS A 75 6.81 -7.91 -5.77
CA LYS A 75 6.59 -9.37 -5.77
C LYS A 75 5.54 -9.79 -6.81
N ASN A 76 5.46 -11.08 -7.15
CA ASN A 76 4.40 -11.54 -8.05
C ASN A 76 3.11 -11.82 -7.28
N LEU A 77 1.97 -11.56 -7.90
CA LEU A 77 0.66 -11.87 -7.33
C LEU A 77 0.52 -13.37 -6.98
N SER A 78 1.12 -14.25 -7.78
CA SER A 78 1.12 -15.70 -7.54
C SER A 78 1.87 -16.11 -6.26
N GLU A 79 2.76 -15.25 -5.75
CA GLU A 79 3.49 -15.49 -4.50
C GLU A 79 2.73 -14.97 -3.28
N LEU A 80 1.66 -14.20 -3.47
CA LEU A 80 0.88 -13.62 -2.39
C LEU A 80 0.11 -14.72 -1.66
N LYS A 81 0.54 -15.07 -0.45
CA LYS A 81 -0.20 -16.01 0.41
C LYS A 81 -1.15 -15.26 1.32
N THR A 82 -2.03 -16.04 1.95
CA THR A 82 -2.94 -15.55 3.00
C THR A 82 -2.16 -14.87 4.14
N THR A 83 -1.03 -15.44 4.55
CA THR A 83 -0.17 -14.88 5.61
C THR A 83 0.38 -13.51 5.23
N ASP A 84 0.90 -13.36 4.01
CA ASP A 84 1.40 -12.08 3.51
C ASP A 84 0.28 -11.03 3.43
N SER A 85 -0.92 -11.45 3.03
CA SER A 85 -2.10 -10.57 3.04
C SER A 85 -2.47 -10.06 4.43
N TYR A 86 -2.31 -10.88 5.47
CA TYR A 86 -2.51 -10.44 6.86
C TYR A 86 -1.37 -9.53 7.34
N ALA A 87 -0.13 -9.80 6.94
CA ALA A 87 1.01 -8.93 7.24
C ALA A 87 0.80 -7.53 6.63
N ILE A 88 0.42 -7.45 5.35
CA ILE A 88 0.11 -6.18 4.68
C ILE A 88 -1.06 -5.47 5.38
N ALA A 89 -2.09 -6.21 5.80
CA ALA A 89 -3.19 -5.62 6.54
C ALA A 89 -2.75 -5.01 7.88
N ALA A 90 -1.82 -5.66 8.59
CA ALA A 90 -1.23 -5.14 9.83
C ALA A 90 -0.32 -3.93 9.60
N LEU A 91 0.38 -3.88 8.46
CA LEU A 91 1.11 -2.67 8.03
C LEU A 91 0.12 -1.53 7.78
N MET A 92 -0.93 -1.78 7.00
CA MET A 92 -1.97 -0.78 6.69
C MET A 92 -2.68 -0.24 7.93
N THR A 93 -2.84 -1.02 9.00
CA THR A 93 -3.42 -0.51 10.26
C THR A 93 -2.52 0.48 11.00
N GLN A 94 -1.21 0.48 10.70
CA GLN A 94 -0.26 1.43 11.27
C GLN A 94 -0.14 2.69 10.41
N VAL A 95 -0.57 2.66 9.15
CA VAL A 95 -0.56 3.82 8.25
C VAL A 95 -1.70 4.78 8.62
N PRO A 96 -1.41 6.01 9.03
CA PRO A 96 -2.45 6.98 9.38
C PRO A 96 -3.26 7.41 8.15
N GLY A 97 -4.56 7.63 8.35
CA GLY A 97 -5.47 8.09 7.30
C GLY A 97 -5.93 7.01 6.32
N TRP A 98 -5.51 5.74 6.47
CA TRP A 98 -6.00 4.65 5.63
C TRP A 98 -6.90 3.70 6.41
N GLU A 99 -8.09 3.44 5.86
CA GLU A 99 -9.07 2.56 6.47
C GLU A 99 -9.45 1.39 5.55
N ARG A 100 -9.61 0.21 6.14
CA ARG A 100 -10.00 -0.98 5.39
C ARG A 100 -11.47 -0.90 5.00
N SER A 101 -11.75 -0.84 3.71
CA SER A 101 -13.14 -0.80 3.23
C SER A 101 -13.83 -2.16 3.37
N LYS A 102 -15.15 -2.12 3.51
CA LYS A 102 -16.01 -3.32 3.37
C LYS A 102 -16.28 -3.67 1.91
N THR A 103 -15.94 -2.78 0.99
CA THR A 103 -16.11 -3.01 -0.44
C THR A 103 -14.96 -3.86 -0.98
N SER A 104 -15.31 -4.74 -1.91
CA SER A 104 -14.35 -5.46 -2.73
C SER A 104 -14.61 -5.07 -4.17
N GLN A 105 -13.55 -4.72 -4.89
CA GLN A 105 -13.62 -4.35 -6.29
C GLN A 105 -12.82 -5.36 -7.11
N ARG A 106 -13.27 -5.60 -8.34
CA ARG A 106 -12.48 -6.35 -9.31
C ARG A 106 -11.50 -5.39 -9.95
N LEU A 107 -10.23 -5.52 -9.59
CA LEU A 107 -9.13 -4.83 -10.24
C LEU A 107 -8.73 -5.61 -11.50
N PRO A 108 -8.49 -4.94 -12.63
CA PRO A 108 -8.15 -5.62 -13.89
C PRO A 108 -6.87 -6.47 -13.75
N LEU A 109 -5.88 -5.99 -13.01
CA LEU A 109 -4.57 -6.64 -12.84
C LEU A 109 -4.54 -7.69 -11.72
N TYR A 110 -5.44 -7.60 -10.74
CA TYR A 110 -5.34 -8.38 -9.48
C TYR A 110 -6.60 -9.19 -9.15
N GLY A 111 -7.62 -9.14 -10.01
CA GLY A 111 -8.90 -9.78 -9.76
C GLY A 111 -9.67 -9.12 -8.60
N LYS A 112 -10.51 -9.90 -7.93
CA LYS A 112 -11.36 -9.41 -6.85
C LYS A 112 -10.53 -9.19 -5.58
N GLN A 113 -10.29 -7.93 -5.25
CA GLN A 113 -9.51 -7.53 -4.08
C GLN A 113 -10.33 -6.63 -3.15
N ARG A 114 -10.00 -6.68 -1.87
CA ARG A 114 -10.57 -5.76 -0.89
C ARG A 114 -9.74 -4.49 -0.85
N LEU A 115 -10.42 -3.35 -0.92
CA LEU A 115 -9.76 -2.06 -1.00
C LEU A 115 -9.64 -1.42 0.39
N TYR A 116 -8.60 -0.62 0.57
CA TYR A 116 -8.50 0.39 1.58
C TYR A 116 -8.81 1.73 0.94
N GLN A 117 -9.37 2.63 1.73
CA GLN A 117 -9.72 3.97 1.31
C GLN A 117 -8.99 4.97 2.19
N LEU A 118 -8.49 6.03 1.57
CA LEU A 118 -7.96 7.17 2.29
C LEU A 118 -9.13 7.87 2.99
N SER A 119 -9.16 7.79 4.32
CA SER A 119 -10.10 8.47 5.19
C SER A 119 -9.44 9.75 5.69
N LYS A 120 -9.63 10.80 4.88
CA LYS A 120 -9.35 12.22 5.12
C LYS A 120 -8.07 12.61 5.86
#